data_AF-N9RC71-F1
#
_entry.id   AF-N9RC71-F1
#
_cell.length_a   1.000
_cell.length_b   1.000
_cell.length_c   1.000
_cell.angle_alpha   90.00
_cell.angle_beta   90.00
_cell.angle_gamma   90.00
#
_symmetry.space_group_name_H-M   'P 1'
#
loop_
_entity.id
_entity.type
_entity.pdbx_description
1 polymer ?
#
loop_
_entity_poly.entity_id
_entity_poly.type
_entity_poly.pdbx_seq_one_letter_code
_entity_poly.pdbx_strand_id
1 'polypeptide(L)'
;QLTNQITDTKTELNSKIDNTKTELQNKGLNFAGNAGKDVHRNLGDKLNIVGGADAAIAEDKTSGENVITRTTADGIKIELLKDAKFDSITTGDSVLNNNGLTIKDGASITKDGINAGNKVITNVADGVNGKDAVNVDQLTKTKDGLDNKITDTNNKLNDTKDQLTTQITDTKTELNNTINNTKTELNSKIDNTKTELQNKGL
;
A
#
# COMPACT_ATOMS: atom_id res chain seq x y z
N GLN A 1 -96.27 3.44 19.59
CA GLN A 1 -95.43 2.22 19.62
C GLN A 1 -94.34 2.26 18.55
N LEU A 2 -94.69 2.41 17.26
CA LEU A 2 -93.72 2.46 16.15
C LEU A 2 -92.71 3.62 16.24
N THR A 3 -93.17 4.85 16.54
CA THR A 3 -92.28 6.03 16.68
C THR A 3 -91.23 5.87 17.77
N ASN A 4 -91.58 5.25 18.89
CA ASN A 4 -90.64 4.97 19.98
C ASN A 4 -89.60 3.92 19.55
N GLN A 5 -90.05 2.82 18.93
CA GLN A 5 -89.14 1.79 18.37
C GLN A 5 -88.15 2.36 17.35
N ILE A 6 -88.60 3.27 16.48
CA ILE A 6 -87.72 3.97 15.52
C ILE A 6 -86.68 4.84 16.26
N THR A 7 -87.12 5.56 17.29
CA THR A 7 -86.24 6.43 18.09
C THR A 7 -85.19 5.62 18.84
N ASP A 8 -85.58 4.51 19.43
CA ASP A 8 -84.70 3.60 20.14
C ASP A 8 -83.69 2.96 19.19
N THR A 9 -84.15 2.45 18.04
CA THR A 9 -83.29 1.87 17.00
C THR A 9 -82.27 2.89 16.47
N LYS A 10 -82.70 4.14 16.24
CA LYS A 10 -81.81 5.22 15.81
C LYS A 10 -80.75 5.53 16.85
N THR A 11 -81.14 5.55 18.13
CA THR A 11 -80.22 5.79 19.25
C THR A 11 -79.18 4.67 19.35
N GLU A 12 -79.62 3.42 19.29
CA GLU A 12 -78.72 2.25 19.30
C GLU A 12 -77.76 2.27 18.10
N LEU A 13 -78.26 2.60 16.90
CA LEU A 13 -77.44 2.69 15.70
C LEU A 13 -76.39 3.80 15.82
N ASN A 14 -76.78 5.00 16.26
CA ASN A 14 -75.84 6.10 16.46
C ASN A 14 -74.75 5.73 17.48
N SER A 15 -75.14 5.12 18.60
CA SER A 15 -74.18 4.65 19.60
C SER A 15 -73.21 3.61 19.02
N LYS A 16 -73.70 2.64 18.24
CA LYS A 16 -72.85 1.66 17.55
C LYS A 16 -71.89 2.32 16.57
N ILE A 17 -72.35 3.34 15.82
CA ILE A 17 -71.52 4.09 14.87
C ILE A 17 -70.41 4.85 15.62
N ASP A 18 -70.76 5.59 16.67
CA ASP A 18 -69.79 6.39 17.42
C ASP A 18 -68.78 5.52 18.18
N ASN A 19 -69.24 4.39 18.74
CA ASN A 19 -68.37 3.41 19.36
C ASN A 19 -67.41 2.80 18.33
N THR A 20 -67.92 2.36 17.16
CA THR A 20 -67.09 1.81 16.08
C THR A 20 -66.06 2.82 15.59
N LYS A 21 -66.48 4.08 15.41
CA LYS A 21 -65.58 5.18 15.04
C LYS A 21 -64.45 5.33 16.06
N THR A 22 -64.79 5.37 17.34
CA THR A 22 -63.82 5.52 18.44
C THR A 22 -62.87 4.33 18.52
N GLU A 23 -63.38 3.11 18.41
CA GLU A 23 -62.57 1.89 18.41
C GLU A 23 -61.58 1.86 17.26
N LEU A 24 -62.01 2.21 16.04
CA LEU A 24 -61.15 2.25 14.87
C LEU A 24 -60.08 3.34 14.98
N GLN A 25 -60.46 4.53 15.47
CA GLN A 25 -59.52 5.63 15.71
C GLN A 25 -58.43 5.21 16.71
N ASN A 26 -58.82 4.63 17.84
CA ASN A 26 -57.91 4.20 18.91
C ASN A 26 -57.10 2.94 18.56
N LYS A 27 -57.63 2.05 17.69
CA LYS A 27 -56.86 0.88 17.21
C LYS A 27 -55.75 1.31 16.26
N GLY A 28 -56.00 2.32 15.44
CA GLY A 28 -54.98 2.98 14.63
C GLY A 28 -54.08 2.01 13.86
N LEU A 29 -52.81 2.39 13.70
CA LEU A 29 -51.73 1.53 13.23
C LEU A 29 -50.55 1.58 14.21
N ASN A 30 -49.93 0.43 14.44
CA ASN A 30 -48.71 0.30 15.22
C ASN A 30 -47.53 -0.04 14.29
N PHE A 31 -46.42 0.65 14.46
CA PHE A 31 -45.19 0.42 13.71
C PHE A 31 -44.08 0.02 14.68
N ALA A 32 -43.52 -1.17 14.48
CA ALA A 32 -42.41 -1.68 15.28
C ALA A 32 -41.10 -1.62 14.48
N GLY A 33 -39.99 -1.39 15.19
CA GLY A 33 -38.64 -1.60 14.66
C GLY A 33 -38.02 -2.87 15.23
N ASN A 34 -36.75 -3.13 14.92
CA ASN A 34 -36.02 -4.27 15.48
C ASN A 34 -35.84 -4.19 17.01
N ALA A 35 -35.96 -2.99 17.58
CA ALA A 35 -35.88 -2.72 19.01
C ALA A 35 -36.68 -1.45 19.35
N GLY A 36 -36.94 -1.22 20.64
CA GLY A 36 -37.71 -0.09 21.13
C GLY A 36 -39.20 -0.41 21.31
N LYS A 37 -39.99 0.59 21.68
CA LYS A 37 -41.46 0.47 21.79
C LYS A 37 -42.12 0.73 20.45
N ASP A 38 -43.25 0.08 20.22
CA ASP A 38 -44.11 0.34 19.07
C ASP A 38 -44.53 1.82 19.01
N VAL A 39 -44.55 2.34 17.79
CA VAL A 39 -45.02 3.68 17.48
C VAL A 39 -46.49 3.57 17.05
N HIS A 40 -47.39 4.00 17.94
CA HIS A 40 -48.82 4.06 17.66
C HIS A 40 -49.21 5.36 16.94
N ARG A 41 -50.11 5.27 15.97
CA ARG A 41 -50.74 6.40 15.28
C ARG A 41 -52.23 6.15 15.17
N ASN A 42 -53.06 7.10 15.61
CA ASN A 42 -54.50 7.03 15.37
C ASN A 42 -54.75 7.18 13.85
N LEU A 43 -55.92 6.74 13.40
CA LEU A 43 -56.32 6.97 12.01
C LEU A 43 -56.38 8.49 11.72
N GLY A 44 -55.54 8.93 10.78
CA GLY A 44 -55.40 10.34 10.39
C GLY A 44 -54.15 11.03 10.93
N ASP A 45 -53.44 10.43 11.89
CA ASP A 45 -52.18 10.98 12.40
C ASP A 45 -51.05 10.82 11.36
N LYS A 46 -50.13 11.79 11.33
CA LYS A 46 -48.93 11.71 10.48
C LYS A 46 -47.87 10.79 11.09
N LEU A 47 -47.40 9.82 10.30
CA LEU A 47 -46.14 9.10 10.58
C LEU A 47 -44.99 9.76 9.81
N ASN A 48 -44.00 10.28 10.52
CA ASN A 48 -42.77 10.77 9.89
C ASN A 48 -41.74 9.63 9.84
N ILE A 49 -41.14 9.40 8.67
CA ILE A 49 -39.99 8.50 8.48
C ILE A 49 -38.84 9.40 8.03
N VAL A 50 -37.87 9.62 8.90
CA VAL A 50 -36.76 10.58 8.67
C VAL A 50 -35.42 9.88 8.80
N GLY A 51 -34.49 10.20 7.87
CA GLY A 51 -33.09 9.81 7.97
C GLY A 51 -32.27 10.79 8.81
N GLY A 52 -30.99 10.50 9.02
CA GLY A 52 -30.08 11.35 9.81
C GLY A 52 -29.40 12.50 9.05
N ALA A 53 -29.58 12.59 7.72
CA ALA A 53 -29.04 13.68 6.93
C ALA A 53 -29.77 15.01 7.22
N ASP A 54 -29.06 16.13 7.15
CA ASP A 54 -29.67 17.45 7.22
C ASP A 54 -30.63 17.64 6.03
N ALA A 55 -31.84 18.09 6.31
CA ALA A 55 -32.88 18.32 5.31
C ALA A 55 -32.52 19.43 4.30
N ALA A 56 -31.52 20.28 4.61
CA ALA A 56 -31.01 21.30 3.69
C ALA A 56 -30.02 20.75 2.65
N ILE A 57 -29.56 19.50 2.78
CA ILE A 57 -28.69 18.88 1.77
C ILE A 57 -29.46 18.71 0.46
N ALA A 58 -28.87 19.18 -0.63
CA ALA A 58 -29.46 19.08 -1.97
C ALA A 58 -29.71 17.62 -2.37
N GLU A 59 -30.79 17.38 -3.12
CA GLU A 59 -31.22 16.03 -3.50
C GLU A 59 -30.12 15.25 -4.25
N ASP A 60 -29.33 15.94 -5.08
CA ASP A 60 -28.19 15.37 -5.83
C ASP A 60 -27.00 14.94 -4.95
N LYS A 61 -27.03 15.26 -3.65
CA LYS A 61 -26.05 14.82 -2.64
C LYS A 61 -26.60 13.72 -1.73
N THR A 62 -27.81 13.24 -2.00
CA THR A 62 -28.40 12.09 -1.32
C THR A 62 -28.66 10.99 -2.34
N SER A 63 -28.66 9.73 -1.91
CA SER A 63 -28.97 8.62 -2.81
C SER A 63 -29.89 7.62 -2.14
N GLY A 64 -31.02 7.34 -2.80
CA GLY A 64 -31.86 6.19 -2.51
C GLY A 64 -31.47 4.94 -3.28
N GLU A 65 -30.49 5.01 -4.19
CA GLU A 65 -30.15 3.92 -5.12
C GLU A 65 -29.75 2.63 -4.40
N ASN A 66 -29.10 2.76 -3.24
CA ASN A 66 -28.62 1.61 -2.48
C ASN A 66 -29.70 0.93 -1.64
N VAL A 67 -30.88 1.52 -1.46
CA VAL A 67 -31.93 1.00 -0.57
C VAL A 67 -33.07 0.43 -1.40
N ILE A 68 -33.45 -0.81 -1.15
CA ILE A 68 -34.64 -1.43 -1.73
C ILE A 68 -35.61 -1.88 -0.64
N THR A 69 -36.90 -1.68 -0.91
CA THR A 69 -37.98 -2.14 -0.04
C THR A 69 -38.78 -3.25 -0.71
N ARG A 70 -39.14 -4.31 0.03
CA ARG A 70 -39.97 -5.41 -0.47
C ARG A 70 -41.09 -5.74 0.50
N THR A 71 -42.28 -6.01 -0.05
CA THR A 71 -43.38 -6.56 0.74
C THR A 71 -43.11 -8.03 1.08
N THR A 72 -43.34 -8.39 2.34
CA THR A 72 -43.34 -9.76 2.87
C THR A 72 -44.68 -10.05 3.53
N ALA A 73 -44.89 -11.27 4.03
CA ALA A 73 -46.10 -11.61 4.78
C ALA A 73 -46.23 -10.77 6.07
N ASP A 74 -45.11 -10.42 6.70
CA ASP A 74 -45.06 -9.78 8.02
C ASP A 74 -44.76 -8.27 7.95
N GLY A 75 -44.52 -7.69 6.77
CA GLY A 75 -44.28 -6.25 6.63
C GLY A 75 -43.47 -5.83 5.40
N ILE A 76 -42.68 -4.75 5.55
CA ILE A 76 -41.76 -4.26 4.52
C ILE A 76 -40.33 -4.58 4.94
N LYS A 77 -39.63 -5.40 4.14
CA LYS A 77 -38.19 -5.63 4.28
C LYS A 77 -37.43 -4.47 3.66
N ILE A 78 -36.47 -3.91 4.39
CA ILE A 78 -35.54 -2.89 3.90
C ILE A 78 -34.18 -3.56 3.71
N GLU A 79 -33.61 -3.46 2.52
CA GLU A 79 -32.33 -4.08 2.17
C GLU A 79 -31.41 -3.06 1.53
N LEU A 80 -30.10 -3.30 1.67
CA LEU A 80 -29.09 -2.60 0.89
C LEU A 80 -28.67 -3.45 -0.31
N LEU A 81 -28.27 -2.79 -1.40
CA LEU A 81 -27.57 -3.46 -2.50
C LEU A 81 -26.30 -4.14 -1.98
N LYS A 82 -26.01 -5.34 -2.48
CA LYS A 82 -24.71 -6.02 -2.22
C LYS A 82 -23.57 -5.25 -2.87
N ASP A 83 -23.80 -4.75 -4.08
CA ASP A 83 -22.90 -3.88 -4.83
C ASP A 83 -23.41 -2.44 -4.73
N ALA A 84 -23.25 -1.84 -3.56
CA ALA A 84 -23.67 -0.47 -3.29
C ALA A 84 -22.77 0.54 -4.00
N LYS A 85 -23.36 1.66 -4.45
CA LYS A 85 -22.65 2.77 -5.10
C LYS A 85 -22.54 3.96 -4.16
N PHE A 86 -21.35 4.53 -4.07
CA PHE A 86 -21.09 5.72 -3.28
C PHE A 86 -20.17 6.65 -4.06
N ASP A 87 -20.40 7.96 -3.98
CA ASP A 87 -19.42 8.94 -4.47
C ASP A 87 -18.15 8.95 -3.60
N SER A 88 -18.34 8.78 -2.28
CA SER A 88 -17.26 8.66 -1.31
C SER A 88 -17.71 7.92 -0.05
N ILE A 89 -16.77 7.20 0.56
CA ILE A 89 -16.88 6.62 1.91
C ILE A 89 -15.77 7.23 2.75
N THR A 90 -16.14 7.85 3.88
CA THR A 90 -15.19 8.39 4.87
C THR A 90 -15.29 7.60 6.16
N THR A 91 -14.17 7.07 6.64
CA THR A 91 -14.06 6.31 7.89
C THR A 91 -12.85 6.79 8.70
N GLY A 92 -13.11 7.66 9.68
CA GLY A 92 -12.04 8.37 10.37
C GLY A 92 -11.22 9.19 9.37
N ASP A 93 -9.91 8.94 9.31
CA ASP A 93 -8.98 9.63 8.41
C ASP A 93 -8.92 9.03 6.99
N SER A 94 -9.60 7.90 6.74
CA SER A 94 -9.59 7.23 5.45
C SER A 94 -10.74 7.71 4.56
N VAL A 95 -10.44 8.00 3.30
CA VAL A 95 -11.41 8.36 2.27
C VAL A 95 -11.22 7.44 1.07
N LEU A 96 -12.26 6.69 0.73
CA LEU A 96 -12.39 5.99 -0.55
C LEU A 96 -13.33 6.79 -1.46
N ASN A 97 -12.90 7.11 -2.67
CA ASN A 97 -13.70 7.82 -3.66
C ASN A 97 -13.24 7.51 -5.08
N ASN A 98 -13.75 8.26 -6.06
CA ASN A 98 -13.43 8.09 -7.48
C ASN A 98 -11.93 8.24 -7.84
N ASN A 99 -11.10 8.75 -6.95
CA ASN A 99 -9.65 8.86 -7.15
C ASN A 99 -8.88 7.67 -6.55
N GLY A 100 -9.47 6.90 -5.64
CA GLY A 100 -8.85 5.79 -4.92
C GLY A 100 -9.00 5.90 -3.40
N LEU A 101 -8.05 5.34 -2.66
CA LEU A 101 -7.98 5.37 -1.20
C LEU A 101 -6.92 6.40 -0.76
N THR A 102 -7.30 7.31 0.13
CA THR A 102 -6.38 8.24 0.81
C THR A 102 -6.53 8.11 2.31
N ILE A 103 -5.41 8.11 3.04
CA ILE A 103 -5.37 8.24 4.50
C ILE A 103 -4.76 9.60 4.81
N LYS A 104 -5.48 10.44 5.59
CA LYS A 104 -4.97 11.76 6.00
C LYS A 104 -3.60 11.62 6.68
N ASP A 105 -2.65 12.46 6.27
CA ASP A 105 -1.26 12.47 6.76
C ASP A 105 -0.54 11.09 6.65
N GLY A 106 -1.01 10.25 5.71
CA GLY A 106 -0.60 8.86 5.57
C GLY A 106 -0.37 8.43 4.12
N ALA A 107 -0.50 7.12 3.90
CA ALA A 107 -0.35 6.51 2.59
C ALA A 107 -1.59 6.74 1.72
N SER A 108 -1.43 6.61 0.40
CA SER A 108 -2.53 6.63 -0.55
C SER A 108 -2.31 5.66 -1.71
N ILE A 109 -3.41 5.19 -2.27
CA ILE A 109 -3.47 4.40 -3.50
C ILE A 109 -4.47 5.09 -4.40
N THR A 110 -4.00 5.72 -5.47
CA THR A 110 -4.82 6.52 -6.37
C THR A 110 -4.59 6.13 -7.83
N LYS A 111 -5.31 6.78 -8.75
CA LYS A 111 -5.07 6.63 -10.20
C LYS A 111 -3.63 6.97 -10.62
N ASP A 112 -2.95 7.81 -9.85
CA ASP A 112 -1.56 8.21 -10.13
C ASP A 112 -0.53 7.22 -9.56
N GLY A 113 -0.98 6.20 -8.81
CA GLY A 113 -0.15 5.17 -8.21
C GLY A 113 -0.21 5.15 -6.69
N ILE A 114 0.85 4.64 -6.07
CA ILE A 114 0.95 4.42 -4.63
C ILE A 114 1.92 5.42 -4.02
N ASN A 115 1.48 6.13 -2.99
CA ASN A 115 2.35 6.94 -2.13
C ASN A 115 2.41 6.27 -0.75
N ALA A 116 3.62 5.92 -0.30
CA ALA A 116 3.83 5.29 1.01
C ALA A 116 3.72 6.26 2.20
N GLY A 117 3.54 7.56 1.96
CA GLY A 117 3.38 8.56 3.02
C GLY A 117 4.62 8.71 3.91
N ASN A 118 5.82 8.66 3.30
CA ASN A 118 7.12 8.65 3.99
C ASN A 118 7.27 7.53 5.03
N LYS A 119 6.60 6.39 4.82
CA LYS A 119 6.73 5.20 5.66
C LYS A 119 7.47 4.08 4.92
N VAL A 120 8.10 3.21 5.68
CA VAL A 120 8.73 1.99 5.14
C VAL A 120 7.64 1.03 4.66
N ILE A 121 7.82 0.47 3.46
CA ILE A 121 7.00 -0.64 2.96
C ILE A 121 7.67 -1.94 3.43
N THR A 122 7.10 -2.59 4.44
CA THR A 122 7.61 -3.85 5.01
C THR A 122 7.03 -5.07 4.29
N ASN A 123 7.66 -6.23 4.47
CA ASN A 123 7.19 -7.53 3.93
C ASN A 123 7.12 -7.57 2.39
N VAL A 124 8.07 -6.91 1.72
CA VAL A 124 8.25 -7.00 0.27
C VAL A 124 9.05 -8.26 -0.05
N ALA A 125 8.42 -9.23 -0.70
CA ALA A 125 9.11 -10.43 -1.18
C ALA A 125 10.17 -10.09 -2.25
N ASP A 126 11.13 -11.00 -2.46
CA ASP A 126 12.14 -10.83 -3.52
C ASP A 126 11.45 -10.65 -4.88
N GLY A 127 11.79 -9.57 -5.58
CA GLY A 127 11.31 -9.32 -6.93
C GLY A 127 11.89 -10.35 -7.91
N VAL A 128 11.04 -10.90 -8.78
CA VAL A 128 11.42 -11.95 -9.75
C VAL A 128 11.36 -11.43 -11.17
N ASN A 129 10.37 -10.60 -11.48
CA ASN A 129 10.14 -10.03 -12.81
C ASN A 129 10.72 -8.62 -12.91
N GLY A 130 10.93 -8.15 -14.14
CA GLY A 130 11.57 -6.85 -14.41
C GLY A 130 10.80 -5.60 -13.94
N LYS A 131 9.60 -5.74 -13.39
CA LYS A 131 8.78 -4.64 -12.84
C LYS A 131 8.44 -4.84 -11.36
N ASP A 132 8.98 -5.86 -10.73
CA ASP A 132 8.75 -6.12 -9.31
C ASP A 132 9.57 -5.14 -8.47
N ALA A 133 9.06 -4.79 -7.29
CA ALA A 133 9.83 -4.02 -6.33
C ALA A 133 11.02 -4.86 -5.81
N VAL A 134 12.14 -4.21 -5.51
CA VAL A 134 13.30 -4.83 -4.88
C VAL A 134 13.28 -4.57 -3.38
N ASN A 135 13.62 -5.58 -2.59
CA ASN A 135 13.80 -5.43 -1.15
C ASN A 135 15.29 -5.24 -0.78
N VAL A 136 15.55 -4.99 0.51
CA VAL A 136 16.90 -4.73 1.02
C VAL A 136 17.81 -5.96 0.91
N ASP A 137 17.26 -7.18 0.98
CA ASP A 137 18.03 -8.42 0.89
C ASP A 137 18.61 -8.60 -0.52
N GLN A 138 17.86 -8.28 -1.58
CA GLN A 138 18.36 -8.30 -2.95
C GLN A 138 19.45 -7.26 -3.20
N LEU A 139 19.30 -6.06 -2.61
CA LEU A 139 20.33 -5.02 -2.69
C LEU A 139 21.61 -5.46 -1.97
N THR A 140 21.49 -6.10 -0.81
CA THR A 140 22.61 -6.61 -0.01
C THR A 140 23.38 -7.70 -0.77
N LYS A 141 22.68 -8.67 -1.38
CA LYS A 141 23.30 -9.70 -2.24
C LYS A 141 24.11 -9.09 -3.38
N THR A 142 23.61 -8.02 -3.99
CA THR A 142 24.32 -7.30 -5.05
C THR A 142 25.57 -6.60 -4.53
N LYS A 143 25.47 -5.93 -3.37
CA LYS A 143 26.60 -5.29 -2.68
C LYS A 143 27.71 -6.31 -2.36
N ASP A 144 27.35 -7.45 -1.77
CA ASP A 144 28.31 -8.48 -1.40
C ASP A 144 29.01 -9.06 -2.64
N GLY A 145 28.27 -9.26 -3.74
CA GLY A 145 28.85 -9.67 -5.02
C GLY A 145 29.87 -8.66 -5.58
N LEU A 146 29.64 -7.36 -5.39
CA LEU A 146 30.58 -6.31 -5.78
C LEU A 146 31.83 -6.30 -4.88
N ASP A 147 31.65 -6.40 -3.57
CA ASP A 147 32.76 -6.41 -2.60
C ASP A 147 33.71 -7.58 -2.86
N ASN A 148 33.18 -8.75 -3.23
CA ASN A 148 33.98 -9.91 -3.65
C ASN A 148 34.81 -9.61 -4.91
N LYS A 149 34.21 -9.01 -5.94
CA LYS A 149 34.93 -8.66 -7.17
C LYS A 149 36.04 -7.62 -6.93
N ILE A 150 35.80 -6.66 -6.03
CA ILE A 150 36.81 -5.67 -5.62
C ILE A 150 37.98 -6.37 -4.93
N THR A 151 37.68 -7.28 -4.01
CA THR A 151 38.69 -8.09 -3.31
C THR A 151 39.53 -8.90 -4.29
N ASP A 152 38.90 -9.60 -5.24
CA ASP A 152 39.60 -10.37 -6.28
C ASP A 152 40.50 -9.48 -7.15
N THR A 153 40.02 -8.28 -7.49
CA THR A 153 40.78 -7.30 -8.28
C THR A 153 42.01 -6.82 -7.52
N ASN A 154 41.85 -6.49 -6.23
CA ASN A 154 42.96 -6.06 -5.38
C ASN A 154 44.03 -7.14 -5.21
N ASN A 155 43.62 -8.41 -5.08
CA ASN A 155 44.56 -9.52 -5.00
C ASN A 155 45.37 -9.66 -6.29
N LYS A 156 44.72 -9.67 -7.46
CA LYS A 156 45.42 -9.71 -8.76
C LYS A 156 46.36 -8.52 -8.96
N LEU A 157 45.96 -7.34 -8.49
CA LEU A 157 46.80 -6.14 -8.54
C LEU A 157 48.05 -6.32 -7.67
N ASN A 158 47.90 -6.85 -6.45
CA ASN A 158 49.02 -7.15 -5.56
C ASN A 158 49.94 -8.21 -6.16
N ASP A 159 49.39 -9.30 -6.70
CA ASP A 159 50.19 -10.33 -7.37
C ASP A 159 50.98 -9.77 -8.55
N THR A 160 50.34 -8.93 -9.37
CA THR A 160 51.01 -8.25 -10.50
C THR A 160 52.12 -7.33 -10.01
N LYS A 161 51.88 -6.60 -8.92
CA LYS A 161 52.87 -5.73 -8.28
C LYS A 161 54.06 -6.52 -7.76
N ASP A 162 53.82 -7.67 -7.13
CA ASP A 162 54.87 -8.54 -6.58
C ASP A 162 55.69 -9.21 -7.69
N GLN A 163 55.04 -9.67 -8.76
CA GLN A 163 55.69 -10.18 -9.97
C GLN A 163 56.56 -9.10 -10.64
N LEU A 164 56.04 -7.89 -10.81
CA LEU A 164 56.79 -6.77 -11.37
C LEU A 164 58.01 -6.42 -10.49
N THR A 165 57.82 -6.41 -9.16
CA THR A 165 58.91 -6.16 -8.19
C THR A 165 60.01 -7.22 -8.30
N THR A 166 59.62 -8.48 -8.48
CA THR A 166 60.54 -9.60 -8.68
C THR A 166 61.31 -9.45 -9.99
N GLN A 167 60.61 -9.22 -11.12
CA GLN A 167 61.25 -9.01 -12.44
C GLN A 167 62.25 -7.83 -12.42
N ILE A 168 61.90 -6.72 -11.76
CA ILE A 168 62.80 -5.57 -11.59
C ILE A 168 64.05 -5.97 -10.81
N THR A 169 63.89 -6.76 -9.74
CA THR A 169 65.00 -7.22 -8.89
C THR A 169 65.91 -8.19 -9.63
N ASP A 170 65.32 -9.12 -10.38
CA ASP A 170 66.05 -10.08 -11.21
C ASP A 170 66.85 -9.37 -12.31
N THR A 171 66.18 -8.47 -13.06
CA THR A 171 66.83 -7.65 -14.10
C THR A 171 67.99 -6.83 -13.53
N LYS A 172 67.80 -6.22 -12.35
CA LYS A 172 68.86 -5.45 -11.67
C LYS A 172 70.04 -6.35 -11.28
N THR A 173 69.77 -7.57 -10.82
CA THR A 173 70.80 -8.54 -10.44
C THR A 173 71.59 -9.00 -11.66
N GLU A 174 70.91 -9.35 -12.75
CA GLU A 174 71.52 -9.75 -14.02
C GLU A 174 72.38 -8.63 -14.61
N LEU A 175 71.89 -7.38 -14.59
CA LEU A 175 72.66 -6.21 -15.02
C LEU A 175 73.92 -6.01 -14.18
N ASN A 176 73.82 -6.10 -12.85
CA ASN A 176 74.97 -5.98 -11.96
C ASN A 176 76.02 -7.08 -12.22
N ASN A 177 75.57 -8.32 -12.42
CA ASN A 177 76.46 -9.44 -12.77
C ASN A 177 77.17 -9.19 -14.10
N THR A 178 76.44 -8.74 -15.12
CA THR A 178 76.99 -8.40 -16.43
C THR A 178 78.05 -7.30 -16.31
N ILE A 179 77.74 -6.21 -15.59
CA ILE A 179 78.68 -5.10 -15.35
C ILE A 179 79.95 -5.59 -14.63
N ASN A 180 79.81 -6.42 -13.59
CA ASN A 180 80.94 -6.94 -12.83
C ASN A 180 81.81 -7.88 -13.67
N ASN A 181 81.21 -8.73 -14.51
CA ASN A 181 81.94 -9.60 -15.42
C ASN A 181 82.72 -8.78 -16.45
N THR A 182 82.07 -7.82 -17.11
CA THR A 182 82.74 -6.92 -18.06
C THR A 182 83.89 -6.16 -17.40
N LYS A 183 83.68 -5.62 -16.18
CA LYS A 183 84.72 -4.94 -15.41
C LYS A 183 85.92 -5.85 -15.13
N THR A 184 85.66 -7.10 -14.75
CA THR A 184 86.70 -8.10 -14.48
C THR A 184 87.48 -8.42 -15.76
N GLU A 185 86.80 -8.67 -16.87
CA GLU A 185 87.44 -8.96 -18.16
C GLU A 185 88.28 -7.79 -18.67
N LEU A 186 87.79 -6.55 -18.53
CA LEU A 186 88.53 -5.34 -18.91
C LEU A 186 89.80 -5.18 -18.06
N ASN A 187 89.70 -5.37 -16.75
CA ASN A 187 90.87 -5.31 -15.86
C ASN A 187 91.91 -6.37 -16.25
N SER A 188 91.50 -7.61 -16.52
CA SER A 188 92.43 -8.65 -16.98
C SER A 188 93.09 -8.31 -18.32
N LYS A 189 92.36 -7.75 -19.29
CA LYS A 189 92.94 -7.28 -20.56
C LYS A 189 93.96 -6.17 -20.32
N ILE A 190 93.64 -5.19 -19.46
CA ILE A 190 94.55 -4.10 -19.08
C ILE A 190 95.83 -4.65 -18.44
N ASP A 191 95.70 -5.57 -17.48
CA ASP A 191 96.85 -6.18 -16.80
C ASP A 191 97.74 -6.98 -17.75
N ASN A 192 97.14 -7.74 -18.68
CA ASN A 192 97.87 -8.44 -19.73
C ASN A 192 98.63 -7.48 -20.64
N THR A 193 97.96 -6.44 -21.17
CA THR A 193 98.60 -5.42 -22.01
C THR A 193 99.74 -4.72 -21.27
N LYS A 194 99.57 -4.40 -19.98
CA LYS A 194 100.61 -3.81 -19.15
C LYS A 194 101.82 -4.72 -19.03
N THR A 195 101.60 -6.02 -18.82
CA THR A 195 102.65 -7.04 -18.74
C THR A 195 103.41 -7.18 -20.06
N GLU A 196 102.69 -7.21 -21.19
CA GLU A 196 103.28 -7.28 -22.53
C GLU A 196 104.17 -6.07 -22.86
N LEU A 197 103.75 -4.86 -22.47
CA LEU A 197 104.54 -3.64 -22.63
C LEU A 197 105.83 -3.69 -21.82
N GLN A 198 105.75 -4.09 -20.54
CA GLN A 198 106.91 -4.28 -19.67
C GLN A 198 107.93 -5.26 -20.25
N ASN A 199 107.46 -6.38 -20.82
CA ASN A 199 108.33 -7.38 -21.44
C ASN A 199 109.03 -6.88 -22.72
N LYS A 200 108.51 -5.83 -23.37
CA LYS A 200 109.11 -5.21 -24.56
C LYS A 200 110.09 -4.07 -24.22
N GLY A 201 110.29 -3.75 -22.94
CA GLY A 201 111.15 -2.65 -22.51
C GLY A 201 110.59 -1.25 -22.82
N LEU A 202 109.27 -1.17 -23.02
CA LEU A 202 108.50 0.08 -23.16
C LEU A 202 107.91 0.51 -21.82
#